data_AF-A0A971WSR7-F1
#
_entry.id   AF-A0A971WSR7-F1
#
_cell.length_a   1.000
_cell.length_b   1.000
_cell.length_c   1.000
_cell.angle_alpha   90.00
_cell.angle_beta   90.00
_cell.angle_gamma   90.00
#
_symmetry.space_group_name_H-M   'P 1'
#
loop_
_entity.id
_entity.type
_entity.pdbx_description
1 polymer ?
#
loop_
_entity_poly.entity_id
_entity_poly.type
_entity_poly.pdbx_seq_one_letter_code
_entity_poly.pdbx_strand_id
1 'polypeptide(L)'
;MILFIQRLFEAYELLILARVVLSWLPTIDYTHPVVNLLYRITEPFLRPFRRLMPRGLMLDFSPMIALIVLEFLKQLVISLFL
;
A
#
# COMPACT_ATOMS: atom_id res chain seq x y z
N MET A 1 -23.34 -3.93 -1.16
CA MET A 1 -22.21 -4.60 -1.88
C MET A 1 -21.13 -3.60 -2.27
N ILE A 2 -21.43 -2.57 -3.07
CA ILE A 2 -20.45 -1.55 -3.50
C ILE A 2 -19.76 -0.86 -2.30
N LEU A 3 -20.53 -0.43 -1.30
CA LEU A 3 -19.97 0.18 -0.07
C LEU A 3 -18.95 -0.71 0.63
N PHE A 4 -19.20 -2.03 0.68
CA PHE A 4 -18.28 -2.97 1.30
C PHE A 4 -16.95 -3.05 0.54
N ILE A 5 -17.01 -3.06 -0.80
CA ILE A 5 -15.83 -3.03 -1.67
C ILE A 5 -15.04 -1.73 -1.41
N GLN A 6 -15.71 -0.58 -1.39
CA GLN A 6 -15.07 0.71 -1.12
C GLN A 6 -14.32 0.70 0.22
N ARG A 7 -14.96 0.22 1.30
CA ARG A 7 -14.32 0.14 2.62
C ARG A 7 -13.11 -0.79 2.66
N LEU A 8 -13.11 -1.88 1.88
CA LEU A 8 -11.96 -2.77 1.79
C LEU A 8 -10.75 -2.09 1.11
N PHE A 9 -10.99 -1.40 0.00
CA PHE A 9 -9.93 -0.67 -0.69
C PHE A 9 -9.40 0.49 0.16
N GLU A 10 -10.27 1.29 0.78
CA GLU A 10 -9.88 2.38 1.70
C GLU A 10 -9.04 1.86 2.88
N ALA A 11 -9.42 0.71 3.47
CA ALA A 11 -8.65 0.10 4.53
C ALA A 11 -7.24 -0.31 4.05
N TYR A 12 -7.14 -0.85 2.83
CA TYR A 12 -5.85 -1.23 2.27
C TYR A 12 -4.97 -0.03 1.87
N GLU A 13 -5.58 1.03 1.33
CA GLU A 13 -4.95 2.33 1.09
C GLU A 13 -4.35 2.89 2.40
N LEU A 14 -5.10 2.81 3.51
CA LEU A 14 -4.64 3.22 4.84
C LEU A 14 -3.45 2.39 5.33
N LEU A 15 -3.42 1.08 5.08
CA LEU A 15 -2.27 0.23 5.41
C LEU A 15 -1.02 0.64 4.62
N ILE A 16 -1.17 0.92 3.32
CA ILE A 16 -0.08 1.41 2.50
C ILE A 16 0.43 2.76 3.03
N LEU A 17 -0.48 3.69 3.33
CA LEU A 17 -0.16 4.99 3.90
C LEU A 17 0.60 4.86 5.23
N ALA A 18 0.10 4.03 6.14
CA ALA A 18 0.76 3.75 7.42
C ALA A 18 2.18 3.23 7.22
N ARG A 19 2.38 2.34 6.24
CA ARG A 19 3.72 1.82 5.91
C ARG A 19 4.65 2.92 5.41
N VAL A 20 4.15 3.86 4.59
CA VAL A 20 4.95 5.02 4.14
C VAL A 20 5.40 5.86 5.32
N VAL A 21 4.45 6.21 6.19
CA VAL A 21 4.74 7.03 7.38
C VAL A 21 5.79 6.34 8.25
N LEU A 22 5.63 5.04 8.50
CA LEU A 22 6.59 4.25 9.28
C LEU A 22 7.97 4.16 8.60
N SER A 23 8.03 4.14 7.27
CA SER A 23 9.31 4.13 6.54
C SER A 23 10.12 5.43 6.68
N TRP A 24 9.47 6.53 7.04
CA TRP A 24 10.13 7.82 7.30
C TRP A 24 10.64 7.97 8.73
N LEU A 25 10.21 7.08 9.64
CA LEU A 25 10.66 7.10 11.02
C LEU A 25 12.01 6.38 11.14
N PRO A 26 13.11 7.08 11.46
CA PRO A 26 14.45 6.49 11.48
C PRO A 26 14.65 5.49 12.63
N THR A 27 13.80 5.53 13.66
CA THR A 27 13.90 4.69 14.87
C THR A 27 12.89 3.55 14.87
N ILE A 28 12.26 3.22 13.75
CA ILE A 28 11.21 2.20 13.73
C ILE A 28 11.79 0.79 13.92
N ASP A 29 11.17 0.01 14.81
CA ASP A 29 11.51 -1.39 15.01
C ASP A 29 10.66 -2.28 14.08
N TYR A 30 11.28 -2.77 13.01
CA TYR A 30 10.64 -3.67 12.05
C TYR A 30 10.37 -5.08 12.60
N THR A 31 10.94 -5.45 13.74
CA THR A 31 10.66 -6.73 14.41
C THR A 31 9.36 -6.71 15.19
N HIS A 32 8.85 -5.51 15.52
CA HIS A 32 7.59 -5.35 16.22
C HIS A 32 6.45 -6.04 15.45
N PRO A 33 5.63 -6.91 16.10
CA PRO A 33 4.67 -7.76 15.39
C PRO A 33 3.70 -7.00 14.49
N VAL A 34 3.24 -5.83 14.92
CA VAL A 34 2.32 -4.99 14.15
C VAL A 34 2.99 -4.40 12.90
N VAL A 35 4.24 -3.96 13.02
CA VAL A 35 5.00 -3.39 11.88
C VAL A 35 5.32 -4.52 10.89
N ASN A 36 5.80 -5.66 11.37
CA ASN A 36 6.06 -6.83 10.53
C ASN A 36 4.79 -7.30 9.80
N LEU A 37 3.65 -7.35 10.50
CA LEU A 37 2.36 -7.70 9.90
C LEU A 37 1.96 -6.71 8.79
N LEU A 38 2.08 -5.41 9.04
CA LEU A 38 1.79 -4.38 8.06
C LEU A 38 2.62 -4.55 6.78
N TYR A 39 3.93 -4.80 6.93
CA TYR A 39 4.82 -5.03 5.80
C TYR A 39 4.43 -6.33 5.08
N ARG A 40 4.14 -7.42 5.79
CA ARG A 40 3.71 -8.69 5.17
C ARG A 40 2.43 -8.56 4.36
N ILE A 41 1.45 -7.79 4.84
CA ILE A 41 0.17 -7.58 4.15
C ILE A 41 0.37 -6.72 2.89
N THR A 42 1.16 -5.65 2.99
CA THR A 42 1.31 -4.68 1.90
C THR A 42 2.39 -5.07 0.87
N GLU A 43 3.35 -5.92 1.24
CA GLU A 43 4.50 -6.28 0.38
C GLU A 43 4.10 -6.94 -0.95
N PRO A 44 3.17 -7.92 -1.02
CA PRO A 44 2.83 -8.56 -2.29
C PRO A 44 2.38 -7.57 -3.36
N PHE A 45 1.64 -6.53 -2.94
CA PHE A 45 1.21 -5.45 -3.82
C PHE A 45 2.33 -4.44 -4.11
N LEU A 46 3.12 -4.05 -3.11
CA LEU A 46 4.16 -3.02 -3.27
C LEU A 46 5.43 -3.52 -3.98
N ARG A 47 5.75 -4.81 -3.86
CA ARG A 47 6.94 -5.45 -4.44
C ARG A 47 7.13 -5.21 -5.94
N PRO A 48 6.12 -5.37 -6.82
CA PRO A 48 6.28 -5.07 -8.25
C PRO A 48 6.59 -3.58 -8.49
N PHE A 49 5.97 -2.66 -7.76
CA PHE A 49 6.23 -1.23 -7.91
C PHE A 49 7.64 -0.84 -7.43
N ARG A 50 8.15 -1.48 -6.36
CA ARG A 50 9.53 -1.26 -5.90
C ARG A 50 10.58 -1.69 -6.91
N ARG A 51 10.30 -2.72 -7.73
CA ARG A 51 11.21 -3.14 -8.81
C ARG A 51 11.32 -2.12 -9.94
N LEU A 52 10.32 -1.27 -10.11
CA LEU A 52 10.31 -0.20 -11.10
C LEU A 52 11.08 1.04 -10.62
N MET A 53 11.39 1.13 -9.32
CA MET A 53 12.12 2.27 -8.77
C MET A 53 13.64 2.09 -8.88
N PRO A 54 14.39 3.18 -9.13
CA PRO A 54 15.83 3.16 -9.07
C PRO A 54 16.34 2.70 -7.70
N ARG A 55 17.29 1.77 -7.67
CA ARG A 55 17.99 1.38 -6.44
C ARG A 55 18.82 2.58 -5.95
N GLY A 56 18.52 3.10 -4.77
CA GLY A 56 19.26 4.22 -4.16
C GLY A 56 18.40 5.37 -3.62
N LEU A 57 17.09 5.36 -3.85
CA LEU A 57 16.19 6.30 -3.19
C LEU A 57 16.04 5.92 -1.71
N MET A 58 16.41 6.84 -0.81
CA MET A 58 16.16 6.69 0.64
C MET A 58 14.66 6.74 0.98
N LEU A 59 13.85 7.33 0.09
CA LEU A 59 12.40 7.41 0.21
C LEU A 59 11.73 6.42 -0.76
N ASP A 60 10.95 5.49 -0.22
CA ASP A 60 10.05 4.65 -1.01
C ASP A 60 8.93 5.55 -1.57
N PHE A 61 9.06 6.06 -2.82
CA PHE A 61 7.93 6.67 -3.56
C PHE A 61 7.04 5.62 -4.27
N SER A 62 7.37 4.33 -4.15
CA SER A 62 6.55 3.22 -4.64
C SER A 62 5.09 3.27 -4.16
N PRO A 63 4.78 3.77 -2.95
CA PRO A 63 3.41 3.90 -2.47
C PRO A 63 2.56 4.87 -3.29
N MET A 64 3.12 5.94 -3.86
CA MET A 64 2.33 6.86 -4.71
C MET A 64 1.81 6.14 -5.96
N ILE A 65 2.70 5.44 -6.67
CA ILE A 65 2.33 4.67 -7.86
C ILE A 65 1.36 3.56 -7.48
N ALA A 66 1.63 2.87 -6.37
CA ALA A 66 0.77 1.80 -5.88
C ALA A 66 -0.64 2.29 -5.53
N LEU A 67 -0.78 3.46 -4.87
CA LEU A 67 -2.07 4.05 -4.53
C LEU A 67 -2.87 4.45 -5.78
N ILE A 68 -2.21 5.00 -6.80
CA ILE A 68 -2.88 5.32 -8.09
C ILE A 68 -3.41 4.05 -8.76
N VAL A 69 -2.59 2.98 -8.81
CA VAL A 69 -3.01 1.69 -9.38
C VAL A 69 -4.13 1.07 -8.55
N LEU A 70 -4.07 1.21 -7.23
CA LEU A 70 -5.10 0.69 -6.33
C LEU A 70 -6.45 1.41 -6.52
N GLU A 71 -6.42 2.74 -6.70
CA GLU A 71 -7.60 3.55 -7.02
C GLU A 71 -8.22 3.12 -8.35
N PHE A 72 -7.38 2.91 -9.38
CA PHE A 72 -7.85 2.42 -10.68
C PHE A 72 -8.50 1.03 -10.55
N LEU A 73 -7.87 0.12 -9.79
CA LEU A 73 -8.42 -1.21 -9.52
C LEU A 73 -9.76 -1.13 -8.76
N LYS A 74 -9.89 -0.22 -7.80
CA LYS A 74 -11.15 0.03 -7.08
C LYS A 74 -12.27 0.41 -8.04
N GLN A 75 -12.02 1.37 -8.92
CA GLN A 75 -13.01 1.84 -9.90
C GLN A 75 -13.38 0.73 -10.90
N LEU A 76 -12.38 -0.01 -11.39
CA LEU A 76 -12.61 -1.15 -12.27
C LEU A 76 -13.50 -2.20 -11.60
N VAL A 77 -13.20 -2.59 -10.36
CA VAL A 77 -14.01 -3.56 -9.62
C VAL A 77 -15.42 -3.05 -9.40
N ILE A 78 -15.60 -1.79 -8.96
CA ILE A 78 -16.93 -1.20 -8.75
C ILE A 78 -17.74 -1.17 -10.06
N SER A 79 -17.10 -0.88 -11.19
CA SER A 79 -17.78 -0.85 -12.50
C SER A 79 -18.37 -2.19 -12.93
N LEU A 80 -17.86 -3.32 -12.42
CA LEU A 80 -18.41 -4.65 -12.69
C LEU A 80 -19.71 -4.94 -11.92
N PHE A 81 -20.06 -4.10 -10.94
CA PHE A 81 -21.28 -4.23 -10.13
C PHE A 81 -22.28 -3.10 -10.38
N LEU A 82 -22.00 -2.23 -11.35
CA LEU A 82 -22.94 -1.24 -11.90
C LEU A 82 -23.74 -1.89 -13.04
#